data_AF-A0AAW6C6I8-F1
#
_entry.id   AF-A0AAW6C6I8-F1
#
_cell.length_a   1.000
_cell.length_b   1.000
_cell.length_c   1.000
_cell.angle_alpha   90.00
_cell.angle_beta   90.00
_cell.angle_gamma   90.00
#
_symmetry.space_group_name_H-M   'P 1'
#
loop_
_entity.id
_entity.type
_entity.pdbx_description
1 polymer ?
#
loop_
_entity_poly.entity_id
_entity_poly.type
_entity_poly.pdbx_seq_one_letter_code
_entity_poly.pdbx_strand_id
1 'polypeptide(L)'
;MAEGEKDCDNLHKLGYNAASGEDGAGHGKWRPEYTEQLKGLPVCIFQDNDKIGKDYAQETAAALHGVASSVQVLDLSQVWPKAPEKGDISDLIAQFGPEKSCDMIAQLISTTPQWEPPTLARSAKPASAFGEDNTQFLWYPYLPIGDYSVMMADGGTGKTILCCGIAAAVSTGKALPGDEFDGRGQNVLMISAEDSGEILRKRLARSGADLDRVMILDCSDSLGMSFSDEYDEFEATIKTYSPALVIVDPWHAFLGAGVDINRVNALRPVFQKLSHLAKKCQCSMILVSHVNKRAQGDNANNAATGSSDFINASRSAFRVIFDDVDEDCRVMVHTKTNYAAYGKSIRYRIDDGGVVWDGFSEIT
;
A
#
# COMPACT_ATOMS: atom_id res chain seq x y z
N MET A 1 17.15 34.88 9.30
CA MET A 1 17.17 33.70 10.16
C MET A 1 18.06 32.66 9.53
N ALA A 2 19.12 32.27 10.22
CA ALA A 2 19.96 31.13 9.85
C ALA A 2 19.74 29.99 10.86
N GLU A 3 20.15 28.78 10.50
CA GLU A 3 20.00 27.60 11.36
C GLU A 3 20.96 27.65 12.56
N GLY A 4 22.24 27.98 12.32
CA GLY A 4 23.28 27.99 13.35
C GLY A 4 23.91 29.35 13.63
N GLU A 5 24.54 29.47 14.80
CA GLU A 5 25.26 30.68 15.23
C GLU A 5 26.40 31.05 14.28
N LYS A 6 27.12 30.04 13.76
CA LYS A 6 28.22 30.21 12.82
C LYS A 6 27.77 30.92 11.54
N ASP A 7 26.58 30.60 11.02
CA ASP A 7 26.02 31.26 9.85
C ASP A 7 25.62 32.70 10.15
N CYS A 8 25.05 32.95 11.34
CA CYS A 8 24.74 34.30 11.78
C CYS A 8 25.99 35.18 11.86
N ASP A 9 27.08 34.67 12.45
CA ASP A 9 28.35 35.39 12.54
C ASP A 9 28.91 35.71 11.15
N ASN A 10 28.79 34.78 10.20
CA ASN A 10 29.25 35.00 8.84
C ASN A 10 28.36 36.00 8.09
N LEU A 11 27.04 35.94 8.26
CA LEU A 11 26.11 36.93 7.72
C LEU A 11 26.34 38.33 8.30
N HIS A 12 26.65 38.46 9.59
CA HIS A 12 27.02 39.73 10.21
C HIS A 12 28.28 40.33 9.58
N LYS A 13 29.30 39.51 9.30
CA LYS A 13 30.52 39.97 8.58
C LYS A 13 30.22 40.47 7.17
N LEU A 14 29.16 39.96 6.54
CA LEU A 14 28.67 40.41 5.24
C LEU A 14 27.73 41.64 5.33
N GLY A 15 27.43 42.12 6.54
CA GLY A 15 26.62 43.32 6.76
C GLY A 15 25.11 43.06 6.90
N TYR A 16 24.68 41.80 7.02
CA TYR A 16 23.28 41.46 7.27
C TYR A 16 22.98 41.41 8.77
N ASN A 17 21.77 41.80 9.17
CA ASN A 17 21.25 41.49 10.50
C ASN A 17 20.81 40.01 10.53
N ALA A 18 21.45 39.19 11.34
CA ALA A 18 21.20 37.75 11.39
C ALA A 18 20.94 37.26 12.81
N ALA A 19 20.07 36.26 12.94
CA ALA A 19 19.76 35.58 14.19
C ALA A 19 19.47 34.10 13.89
N SER A 20 19.74 33.25 14.89
CA SER A 20 19.49 31.81 14.89
C SER A 20 18.75 31.41 16.17
N GLY A 21 18.10 30.25 16.15
CA GLY A 21 17.58 29.63 17.36
C GLY A 21 18.69 29.11 18.26
N GLU A 22 18.41 28.93 19.54
CA GLU A 22 19.37 28.43 20.55
C GLU A 22 19.80 26.98 20.31
N ASP A 23 18.88 26.14 19.82
CA ASP A 23 19.06 24.68 19.76
C ASP A 23 19.30 24.13 18.33
N GLY A 24 19.61 24.98 17.35
CA GLY A 24 19.73 24.62 15.92
C GLY A 24 18.43 24.06 15.32
N ALA A 25 18.47 23.46 14.12
CA ALA A 25 17.27 22.89 13.52
C ALA A 25 16.77 21.63 14.22
N GLY A 26 15.45 21.46 14.17
CA GLY A 26 14.75 20.30 14.69
C GLY A 26 13.27 20.60 14.89
N HIS A 27 12.45 19.58 14.72
CA HIS A 27 11.00 19.71 14.85
C HIS A 27 10.60 20.21 16.24
N GLY A 28 9.81 21.30 16.30
CA GLY A 28 9.31 21.88 17.54
C GLY A 28 10.34 22.70 18.32
N LYS A 29 11.51 22.98 17.73
CA LYS A 29 12.53 23.83 18.37
C LYS A 29 12.26 25.33 18.18
N TRP A 30 11.34 25.72 17.29
CA TRP A 30 10.96 27.12 17.15
C TRP A 30 10.07 27.55 18.33
N ARG A 31 10.53 28.53 19.11
CA ARG A 31 9.82 29.00 20.29
C ARG A 31 8.96 30.25 19.97
N PRO A 32 7.74 30.37 20.52
CA PRO A 32 6.87 31.53 20.27
C PRO A 32 7.50 32.89 20.59
N GLU A 33 8.40 32.95 21.57
CA GLU A 33 9.11 34.17 21.96
C GLU A 33 9.98 34.71 20.81
N TYR A 34 10.50 33.84 19.94
CA TYR A 34 11.28 34.23 18.77
C TYR A 34 10.39 34.94 17.73
N THR A 35 9.16 34.45 17.54
CA THR A 35 8.17 35.07 16.65
C THR A 35 7.84 36.50 17.09
N GLU A 36 7.65 36.74 18.39
CA GLU A 36 7.33 38.08 18.90
C GLU A 36 8.48 39.08 18.69
N GLN A 37 9.74 38.63 18.79
CA GLN A 37 10.91 39.49 18.53
C GLN A 37 11.03 39.93 17.07
N LEU A 38 10.46 39.17 16.14
CA LEU A 38 10.53 39.41 14.70
C LEU A 38 9.27 40.07 14.11
N LYS A 39 8.33 40.47 14.98
CA LYS A 39 7.04 41.05 14.59
C LYS A 39 7.19 42.33 13.76
N GLY A 40 6.50 42.37 12.63
CA GLY A 40 6.51 43.51 11.69
C GLY A 40 7.80 43.66 10.87
N LEU A 41 8.81 42.81 11.05
CA LEU A 41 10.04 42.84 10.26
C LEU A 41 9.92 42.00 8.99
N PRO A 42 10.62 42.36 7.90
CA PRO A 42 10.80 41.47 6.76
C PRO A 42 11.84 40.40 7.13
N VAL A 43 11.47 39.13 7.02
CA VAL A 43 12.31 38.01 7.46
C VAL A 43 12.62 37.08 6.30
N CYS A 44 13.91 36.91 6.02
CA CYS A 44 14.43 35.85 5.17
C CYS A 44 14.92 34.68 6.05
N ILE A 45 14.54 33.47 5.71
CA ILE A 45 14.92 32.23 6.39
C ILE A 45 15.77 31.41 5.43
N PHE A 46 16.99 31.07 5.81
CA PHE A 46 17.81 30.16 5.02
C PHE A 46 17.48 28.72 5.40
N GLN A 47 17.36 27.84 4.40
CA GLN A 47 17.22 26.40 4.62
C GLN A 47 18.54 25.70 4.29
N ASP A 48 19.00 24.86 5.21
CA ASP A 48 20.16 24.01 4.98
C ASP A 48 19.81 22.90 3.98
N ASN A 49 20.81 22.39 3.25
CA ASN A 49 20.58 21.41 2.20
C ASN A 49 20.42 19.97 2.73
N ASP A 50 19.50 19.78 3.68
CA ASP A 50 19.04 18.48 4.15
C ASP A 50 17.55 18.51 4.52
N LYS A 51 16.99 17.36 4.90
CA LYS A 51 15.56 17.25 5.24
C LYS A 51 15.20 18.01 6.52
N ILE A 52 16.06 17.95 7.54
CA ILE A 52 15.78 18.54 8.86
C ILE A 52 15.80 20.07 8.76
N GLY A 53 16.81 20.64 8.10
CA GLY A 53 16.91 22.09 7.88
C GLY A 53 15.76 22.62 7.02
N LYS A 54 15.35 21.88 5.99
CA LYS A 54 14.16 22.24 5.16
C LYS A 54 12.88 22.22 5.98
N ASP A 55 12.63 21.16 6.74
CA ASP A 55 11.43 21.03 7.56
C ASP A 55 11.40 22.13 8.65
N TYR A 56 12.54 22.45 9.27
CA TYR A 56 12.67 23.52 10.26
C TYR A 56 12.46 24.93 9.69
N ALA A 57 12.96 25.19 8.47
CA ALA A 57 12.72 26.45 7.78
C ALA A 57 11.23 26.66 7.47
N GLN A 58 10.50 25.59 7.12
CA GLN A 58 9.04 25.64 6.94
C GLN A 58 8.29 25.89 8.25
N GLU A 59 8.70 25.23 9.35
CA GLU A 59 8.14 25.46 10.69
C GLU A 59 8.31 26.94 11.10
N THR A 60 9.52 27.48 10.92
CA THR A 60 9.84 28.88 11.21
C THR A 60 9.01 29.84 10.35
N ALA A 61 8.88 29.55 9.06
CA ALA A 61 8.10 30.37 8.14
C ALA A 61 6.61 30.38 8.53
N ALA A 62 6.06 29.23 8.89
CA ALA A 62 4.69 29.10 9.36
C ALA A 62 4.43 29.88 10.65
N ALA A 63 5.38 29.85 11.59
CA ALA A 63 5.27 30.59 12.85
C ALA A 63 5.36 32.12 12.66
N LEU A 64 6.08 32.59 11.64
CA LEU A 64 6.23 34.01 11.31
C LEU A 64 5.14 34.53 10.37
N HIS A 65 4.44 33.65 9.65
CA HIS A 65 3.41 34.04 8.71
C HIS A 65 2.25 34.76 9.41
N GLY A 66 1.92 35.96 8.95
CA GLY A 66 0.92 36.83 9.57
C GLY A 66 1.41 37.63 10.78
N VAL A 67 2.66 37.42 11.24
CA VAL A 67 3.29 38.19 12.34
C VAL A 67 4.44 39.07 11.85
N ALA A 68 5.34 38.51 11.03
CA ALA A 68 6.33 39.26 10.26
C ALA A 68 5.66 40.08 9.15
N SER A 69 6.29 41.15 8.67
CA SER A 69 5.72 41.93 7.54
C SER A 69 5.89 41.23 6.20
N SER A 70 6.89 40.37 6.08
CA SER A 70 7.05 39.42 4.97
C SER A 70 7.92 38.26 5.41
N VAL A 71 7.71 37.09 4.82
CA VAL A 71 8.51 35.89 5.05
C VAL A 71 8.97 35.36 3.71
N GLN A 72 10.26 35.03 3.58
CA GLN A 72 10.82 34.33 2.42
C GLN A 72 11.67 33.17 2.91
N VAL A 73 11.51 32.00 2.29
CA VAL A 73 12.35 30.82 2.57
C VAL A 73 13.33 30.64 1.42
N LEU A 74 14.59 30.94 1.68
CA LEU A 74 15.66 30.98 0.70
C LEU A 74 16.30 29.60 0.52
N ASP A 75 16.15 29.04 -0.68
CA ASP A 75 16.75 27.77 -1.06
C ASP A 75 18.13 27.99 -1.70
N LEU A 76 19.19 27.68 -0.95
CA LEU A 76 20.58 27.83 -1.41
C LEU A 76 20.86 27.07 -2.72
N SER A 77 20.14 25.96 -2.99
CA SER A 77 20.35 25.16 -4.19
C SER A 77 19.99 25.89 -5.50
N GLN A 78 19.18 26.96 -5.43
CA GLN A 78 18.81 27.76 -6.61
C GLN A 78 19.98 28.57 -7.18
N VAL A 79 20.89 29.01 -6.31
CA VAL A 79 22.12 29.73 -6.71
C VAL A 79 23.36 28.85 -6.62
N TRP A 80 23.28 27.75 -5.87
CA TRP A 80 24.33 26.73 -5.77
C TRP A 80 23.80 25.32 -6.09
N PRO A 81 23.59 24.98 -7.39
CA PRO A 81 22.99 23.70 -7.78
C PRO A 81 23.79 22.45 -7.39
N LYS A 82 25.07 22.61 -7.05
CA LYS A 82 25.98 21.54 -6.60
C LYS A 82 26.31 21.68 -5.11
N ALA A 83 25.41 22.24 -4.32
CA ALA A 83 25.55 22.29 -2.87
C ALA A 83 25.73 20.87 -2.29
N PRO A 84 26.67 20.65 -1.36
CA PRO A 84 26.82 19.38 -0.69
C PRO A 84 25.58 19.08 0.16
N GLU A 85 25.42 17.81 0.53
CA GLU A 85 24.44 17.41 1.55
C GLU A 85 24.78 18.12 2.86
N LYS A 86 23.78 18.72 3.52
CA LYS A 86 23.94 19.60 4.69
C LYS A 86 24.71 20.90 4.43
N GLY A 87 24.84 21.31 3.17
CA GLY A 87 25.45 22.60 2.84
C GLY A 87 24.65 23.76 3.41
N ASP A 88 25.34 24.66 4.10
CA ASP A 88 24.81 25.86 4.76
C ASP A 88 25.36 27.16 4.13
N ILE A 89 25.07 28.32 4.75
CA ILE A 89 25.57 29.62 4.29
C ILE A 89 27.08 29.72 4.48
N SER A 90 27.59 29.20 5.59
CA SER A 90 29.03 29.20 5.88
C SER A 90 29.81 28.46 4.80
N ASP A 91 29.30 27.33 4.30
CA ASP A 91 29.88 26.55 3.22
C ASP A 91 29.81 27.30 1.88
N LEU A 92 28.70 28.00 1.61
CA LEU A 92 28.58 28.87 0.45
C LEU A 92 29.67 29.95 0.45
N ILE A 93 29.87 30.63 1.59
CA ILE A 93 30.89 31.68 1.75
C ILE A 93 32.30 31.09 1.63
N ALA A 94 32.56 29.92 2.22
CA ALA A 94 33.84 29.25 2.10
C ALA A 94 34.16 28.86 0.65
N GLN A 95 33.15 28.42 -0.11
CA GLN A 95 33.32 27.94 -1.49
C GLN A 95 33.48 29.09 -2.50
N PHE A 96 32.74 30.19 -2.36
CA PHE A 96 32.67 31.25 -3.36
C PHE A 96 33.33 32.56 -2.95
N GLY A 97 33.67 32.72 -1.67
CA GLY A 97 34.19 33.96 -1.11
C GLY A 97 33.08 34.97 -0.78
N PRO A 98 33.38 35.97 0.07
CA PRO A 98 32.38 36.87 0.66
C PRO A 98 31.65 37.74 -0.38
N GLU A 99 32.37 38.33 -1.33
CA GLU A 99 31.77 39.22 -2.35
C GLU A 99 30.76 38.47 -3.23
N LYS A 100 31.16 37.32 -3.76
CA LYS A 100 30.29 36.52 -4.62
C LYS A 100 29.10 35.94 -3.85
N SER A 101 29.30 35.51 -2.60
CA SER A 101 28.19 35.03 -1.77
C SER A 101 27.17 36.12 -1.44
N CYS A 102 27.60 37.37 -1.24
CA CYS A 102 26.67 38.50 -1.12
C CYS A 102 25.78 38.66 -2.35
N ASP A 103 26.36 38.62 -3.56
CA ASP A 103 25.61 38.72 -4.81
C ASP A 103 24.59 37.57 -4.96
N MET A 104 25.01 36.35 -4.61
CA MET A 104 24.15 35.17 -4.65
C MET A 104 23.00 35.25 -3.64
N ILE A 105 23.25 35.73 -2.43
CA ILE A 105 22.22 35.94 -1.40
C ILE A 105 21.25 37.04 -1.84
N ALA A 106 21.76 38.17 -2.36
CA ALA A 106 20.93 39.25 -2.86
C ALA A 106 20.03 38.78 -4.02
N GLN A 107 20.58 37.96 -4.93
CA GLN A 107 19.81 37.31 -5.99
C GLN A 107 18.69 36.44 -5.40
N LEU A 108 19.00 35.55 -4.46
CA LEU A 108 18.00 34.70 -3.79
C LEU A 108 16.87 35.52 -3.15
N ILE A 109 17.21 36.57 -2.41
CA ILE A 109 16.21 37.43 -1.75
C ILE A 109 15.32 38.10 -2.80
N SER A 110 15.88 38.52 -3.93
CA SER A 110 15.11 39.18 -5.00
C SER A 110 14.21 38.23 -5.79
N THR A 111 14.61 36.98 -5.97
CA THR A 111 13.90 36.00 -6.81
C THR A 111 12.95 35.10 -6.03
N THR A 112 13.18 34.92 -4.73
CA THR A 112 12.33 34.06 -3.89
C THR A 112 10.97 34.74 -3.67
N PRO A 113 9.85 34.11 -4.02
CA PRO A 113 8.53 34.69 -3.74
C PRO A 113 8.27 34.78 -2.22
N GLN A 114 7.32 35.62 -1.82
CA GLN A 114 6.85 35.57 -0.43
C GLN A 114 6.28 34.19 -0.11
N TRP A 115 6.62 33.69 1.07
CA TRP A 115 6.16 32.42 1.56
C TRP A 115 4.68 32.49 1.92
N GLU A 116 3.91 31.58 1.35
CA GLU A 116 2.53 31.30 1.72
C GLU A 116 2.45 29.88 2.29
N PRO A 117 1.58 29.64 3.28
CA PRO A 117 1.38 28.32 3.82
C PRO A 117 0.94 27.37 2.70
N PRO A 118 1.56 26.18 2.58
CA PRO A 118 1.19 25.23 1.54
C PRO A 118 -0.30 24.89 1.68
N THR A 119 -1.08 25.17 0.63
CA THR A 119 -2.50 24.83 0.61
C THR A 119 -2.66 23.31 0.67
N LEU A 120 -3.21 22.80 1.78
CA LEU A 120 -3.54 21.39 2.00
C LEU A 120 -4.72 20.88 1.14
N ALA A 121 -5.04 21.58 0.05
CA ALA A 121 -6.13 21.19 -0.83
C ALA A 121 -5.70 20.00 -1.70
N ARG A 122 -6.48 18.92 -1.64
CA ARG A 122 -6.31 17.80 -2.58
C ARG A 122 -6.67 18.29 -3.99
N SER A 123 -5.82 17.98 -4.96
CA SER A 123 -6.13 18.24 -6.37
C SER A 123 -7.24 17.30 -6.83
N ALA A 124 -8.37 17.85 -7.27
CA ALA A 124 -9.42 17.11 -7.96
C ALA A 124 -9.27 17.32 -9.49
N LYS A 125 -9.60 16.30 -10.26
CA LYS A 125 -9.68 16.36 -11.72
C LYS A 125 -11.13 16.19 -12.16
N PRO A 126 -11.59 16.86 -13.24
CA PRO A 126 -12.92 16.62 -13.78
C PRO A 126 -13.03 15.17 -14.29
N ALA A 127 -14.24 14.61 -14.29
CA ALA A 127 -14.49 13.25 -14.78
C ALA A 127 -13.95 13.03 -16.21
N SER A 128 -14.00 14.07 -17.05
CA SER A 128 -13.47 14.06 -18.43
C SER A 128 -11.95 13.92 -18.54
N ALA A 129 -11.20 14.08 -17.44
CA ALA A 129 -9.75 13.87 -17.42
C ALA A 129 -9.35 12.42 -17.12
N PHE A 130 -10.33 11.54 -16.85
CA PHE A 130 -10.11 10.11 -16.64
C PHE A 130 -10.45 9.35 -17.93
N GLY A 131 -9.69 8.29 -18.23
CA GLY A 131 -9.97 7.39 -19.34
C GLY A 131 -11.16 6.46 -19.06
N GLU A 132 -11.48 5.59 -20.03
CA GLU A 132 -12.47 4.53 -19.86
C GLU A 132 -12.02 3.50 -18.81
N ASP A 133 -12.99 2.78 -18.23
CA ASP A 133 -12.72 1.68 -17.32
C ASP A 133 -12.01 0.55 -18.08
N ASN A 134 -10.83 0.18 -17.61
CA ASN A 134 -9.99 -0.87 -18.15
C ASN A 134 -9.82 -2.03 -17.16
N THR A 135 -10.82 -2.27 -16.30
CA THR A 135 -10.79 -3.38 -15.35
C THR A 135 -10.56 -4.70 -16.07
N GLN A 136 -9.47 -5.39 -15.71
CA GLN A 136 -9.09 -6.70 -16.22
C GLN A 136 -9.32 -7.77 -15.17
N PHE A 137 -9.45 -9.01 -15.61
CA PHE A 137 -9.64 -10.17 -14.74
C PHE A 137 -8.59 -11.22 -15.06
N LEU A 138 -8.06 -11.83 -14.01
CA LEU A 138 -7.29 -13.06 -14.12
C LEU A 138 -8.22 -14.26 -14.40
N TRP A 139 -9.44 -14.18 -13.88
CA TRP A 139 -10.52 -15.12 -14.15
C TRP A 139 -11.84 -14.37 -14.17
N TYR A 140 -12.42 -14.15 -15.36
CA TYR A 140 -13.65 -13.37 -15.46
C TYR A 140 -14.88 -14.19 -15.00
N PRO A 141 -15.82 -13.61 -14.21
CA PRO A 141 -15.78 -12.31 -13.52
C PRO A 141 -15.29 -12.40 -12.05
N TYR A 142 -14.65 -13.50 -11.66
CA TYR A 142 -14.37 -13.85 -10.27
C TYR A 142 -13.12 -13.18 -9.67
N LEU A 143 -12.04 -13.03 -10.44
CA LEU A 143 -10.74 -12.57 -9.93
C LEU A 143 -10.29 -11.31 -10.67
N PRO A 144 -10.65 -10.10 -10.22
CA PRO A 144 -10.16 -8.86 -10.81
C PRO A 144 -8.65 -8.72 -10.58
N ILE A 145 -7.95 -8.21 -11.60
CA ILE A 145 -6.55 -7.81 -11.49
C ILE A 145 -6.48 -6.44 -10.81
N GLY A 146 -5.59 -6.31 -9.85
CA GLY A 146 -5.38 -5.08 -9.11
C GLY A 146 -6.23 -4.93 -7.86
N ASP A 147 -6.88 -6.01 -7.41
CA ASP A 147 -7.62 -6.04 -6.15
C ASP A 147 -7.59 -7.43 -5.52
N TYR A 148 -8.15 -7.53 -4.31
CA TYR A 148 -8.32 -8.80 -3.61
C TYR A 148 -9.77 -9.31 -3.67
N SER A 149 -9.88 -10.62 -3.64
CA SER A 149 -11.13 -11.39 -3.58
C SER A 149 -11.16 -12.22 -2.31
N VAL A 150 -12.34 -12.39 -1.72
CA VAL A 150 -12.50 -13.16 -0.48
C VAL A 150 -13.08 -14.53 -0.79
N MET A 151 -12.35 -15.59 -0.42
CA MET A 151 -12.86 -16.96 -0.45
C MET A 151 -13.40 -17.31 0.94
N MET A 152 -14.70 -17.50 1.05
CA MET A 152 -15.34 -17.93 2.30
C MET A 152 -15.67 -19.41 2.21
N ALA A 153 -15.31 -20.18 3.24
CA ALA A 153 -15.73 -21.57 3.28
C ALA A 153 -15.88 -22.07 4.72
N ASP A 154 -16.80 -23.01 4.90
CA ASP A 154 -16.91 -23.77 6.13
C ASP A 154 -15.67 -24.68 6.28
N GLY A 155 -15.27 -24.98 7.52
CA GLY A 155 -14.21 -25.94 7.79
C GLY A 155 -14.49 -27.30 7.12
N GLY A 156 -13.47 -27.91 6.50
CA GLY A 156 -13.57 -29.22 5.85
C GLY A 156 -14.04 -29.20 4.39
N THR A 157 -14.41 -28.05 3.83
CA THR A 157 -14.86 -27.91 2.41
C THR A 157 -13.75 -28.08 1.37
N GLY A 158 -12.48 -28.06 1.76
CA GLY A 158 -11.35 -28.20 0.84
C GLY A 158 -10.94 -26.92 0.12
N LYS A 159 -11.19 -25.74 0.73
CA LYS A 159 -10.80 -24.41 0.22
C LYS A 159 -9.34 -24.30 -0.27
N THR A 160 -8.38 -24.88 0.47
CA THR A 160 -6.96 -24.88 0.07
C THR A 160 -6.73 -25.74 -1.17
N ILE A 161 -7.47 -26.85 -1.32
CA ILE A 161 -7.39 -27.70 -2.52
C ILE A 161 -8.00 -26.94 -3.71
N LEU A 162 -9.13 -26.24 -3.54
CA LEU A 162 -9.67 -25.35 -4.57
C LEU A 162 -8.67 -24.28 -4.99
N CYS A 163 -8.00 -23.63 -4.03
CA CYS A 163 -6.93 -22.69 -4.29
C CYS A 163 -5.79 -23.31 -5.11
N CYS A 164 -5.39 -24.56 -4.80
CA CYS A 164 -4.40 -25.30 -5.60
C CYS A 164 -4.90 -25.56 -7.03
N GLY A 165 -6.19 -25.82 -7.22
CA GLY A 165 -6.80 -25.98 -8.56
C GLY A 165 -6.77 -24.70 -9.38
N ILE A 166 -7.09 -23.55 -8.76
CA ILE A 166 -7.00 -22.24 -9.41
C ILE A 166 -5.53 -21.92 -9.75
N ALA A 167 -4.62 -22.13 -8.80
CA ALA A 167 -3.18 -21.95 -9.01
C ALA A 167 -2.65 -22.86 -10.13
N ALA A 168 -3.15 -24.09 -10.26
CA ALA A 168 -2.77 -25.00 -11.32
C ALA A 168 -3.17 -24.50 -12.71
N ALA A 169 -4.39 -23.96 -12.84
CA ALA A 169 -4.86 -23.39 -14.11
C ALA A 169 -4.03 -22.16 -14.51
N VAL A 170 -3.80 -21.22 -13.57
CA VAL A 170 -3.00 -20.01 -13.81
C VAL A 170 -1.54 -20.33 -14.14
N SER A 171 -0.92 -21.26 -13.40
CA SER A 171 0.48 -21.66 -13.63
C SER A 171 0.71 -22.34 -14.97
N THR A 172 -0.28 -23.10 -15.47
CA THR A 172 -0.18 -23.82 -16.74
C THR A 172 -0.76 -23.05 -17.93
N GLY A 173 -1.50 -21.97 -17.68
CA GLY A 173 -2.25 -21.25 -18.71
C GLY A 173 -3.46 -22.01 -19.24
N LYS A 174 -3.98 -22.98 -18.48
CA LYS A 174 -5.22 -23.68 -18.82
C LYS A 174 -6.42 -22.80 -18.47
N ALA A 175 -7.47 -22.88 -19.30
CA ALA A 175 -8.71 -22.17 -19.04
C ALA A 175 -9.36 -22.64 -17.73
N LEU A 176 -9.73 -21.68 -16.89
CA LEU A 176 -10.65 -21.90 -15.77
C LEU A 176 -12.08 -22.02 -16.30
N PRO A 177 -13.01 -22.63 -15.53
CA PRO A 177 -14.39 -22.78 -15.98
C PRO A 177 -15.02 -21.45 -16.40
N GLY A 178 -15.55 -21.43 -17.62
CA GLY A 178 -16.23 -20.25 -18.19
C GLY A 178 -15.31 -19.18 -18.75
N ASP A 179 -13.99 -19.41 -18.78
CA ASP A 179 -13.01 -18.45 -19.24
C ASP A 179 -12.39 -18.84 -20.60
N GLU A 180 -11.92 -17.85 -21.34
CA GLU A 180 -11.11 -18.02 -22.55
C GLU A 180 -9.69 -17.49 -22.25
N PHE A 181 -8.81 -18.39 -21.82
CA PHE A 181 -7.46 -18.03 -21.39
C PHE A 181 -6.46 -18.05 -22.56
N ASP A 182 -5.50 -17.11 -22.56
CA ASP A 182 -4.55 -16.88 -23.66
C ASP A 182 -3.48 -17.99 -23.85
N GLY A 183 -3.54 -19.04 -23.03
CA GLY A 183 -2.67 -20.21 -23.06
C GLY A 183 -1.31 -20.03 -22.39
N ARG A 184 -1.01 -18.90 -21.73
CA ARG A 184 0.31 -18.64 -21.15
C ARG A 184 0.33 -18.79 -19.64
N GLY A 185 1.06 -19.79 -19.15
CA GLY A 185 1.32 -19.95 -17.71
C GLY A 185 1.91 -18.71 -17.06
N GLN A 186 1.45 -18.38 -15.85
CA GLN A 186 1.91 -17.23 -15.05
C GLN A 186 2.34 -17.64 -13.65
N ASN A 187 3.15 -16.82 -13.00
CA ASN A 187 3.62 -17.11 -11.65
C ASN A 187 2.49 -16.97 -10.62
N VAL A 188 2.44 -17.88 -9.66
CA VAL A 188 1.51 -17.86 -8.53
C VAL A 188 2.33 -17.87 -7.24
N LEU A 189 1.90 -17.08 -6.25
CA LEU A 189 2.46 -17.09 -4.91
C LEU A 189 1.41 -17.59 -3.92
N MET A 190 1.71 -18.68 -3.22
CA MET A 190 0.88 -19.21 -2.14
C MET A 190 1.55 -18.93 -0.80
N ILE A 191 0.84 -18.26 0.09
CA ILE A 191 1.28 -17.93 1.45
C ILE A 191 0.33 -18.65 2.40
N SER A 192 0.83 -19.66 3.11
CA SER A 192 0.01 -20.47 4.00
C SER A 192 0.51 -20.39 5.42
N ALA A 193 -0.40 -20.16 6.38
CA ALA A 193 -0.10 -20.27 7.81
C ALA A 193 -0.45 -21.66 8.39
N GLU A 194 -1.06 -22.55 7.60
CA GLU A 194 -1.65 -23.81 8.09
C GLU A 194 -0.95 -25.06 7.56
N ASP A 195 -0.60 -25.10 6.27
CA ASP A 195 -0.06 -26.28 5.61
C ASP A 195 1.46 -26.14 5.35
N SER A 196 2.18 -27.26 5.40
CA SER A 196 3.60 -27.32 5.01
C SER A 196 3.77 -27.29 3.50
N GLY A 197 4.97 -26.94 3.04
CA GLY A 197 5.32 -26.91 1.62
C GLY A 197 5.09 -28.25 0.92
N GLU A 198 5.35 -29.39 1.58
CA GLU A 198 5.16 -30.72 1.00
C GLU A 198 3.69 -31.05 0.76
N ILE A 199 2.80 -30.66 1.68
CA ILE A 199 1.36 -30.86 1.54
C ILE A 199 0.82 -30.03 0.37
N LEU A 200 1.20 -28.75 0.30
CA LEU A 200 0.80 -27.85 -0.77
C LEU A 200 1.35 -28.33 -2.12
N ARG A 201 2.64 -28.68 -2.20
CA ARG A 201 3.27 -29.26 -3.39
C ARG A 201 2.52 -30.51 -3.87
N LYS A 202 2.14 -31.42 -2.96
CA LYS A 202 1.38 -32.62 -3.32
C LYS A 202 0.02 -32.25 -3.93
N ARG A 203 -0.74 -31.34 -3.31
CA ARG A 203 -2.06 -30.90 -3.79
C ARG A 203 -1.94 -30.19 -5.15
N LEU A 204 -0.93 -29.34 -5.34
CA LEU A 204 -0.63 -28.67 -6.60
C LEU A 204 -0.32 -29.66 -7.73
N ALA A 205 0.52 -30.67 -7.44
CA ALA A 205 0.83 -31.71 -8.40
C ALA A 205 -0.41 -32.51 -8.81
N ARG A 206 -1.29 -32.84 -7.85
CA ARG A 206 -2.56 -33.53 -8.10
C ARG A 206 -3.55 -32.71 -8.91
N SER A 207 -3.57 -31.40 -8.70
CA SER A 207 -4.35 -30.45 -9.52
C SER A 207 -3.70 -30.16 -10.88
N GLY A 208 -2.51 -30.70 -11.16
CA GLY A 208 -1.83 -30.54 -12.45
C GLY A 208 -1.15 -29.18 -12.66
N ALA A 209 -0.66 -28.56 -11.58
CA ALA A 209 0.08 -27.30 -11.64
C ALA A 209 1.46 -27.42 -12.28
N ASP A 210 1.94 -26.33 -12.87
CA ASP A 210 3.35 -26.15 -13.18
C ASP A 210 4.09 -25.75 -11.89
N LEU A 211 4.75 -26.72 -11.25
CA LEU A 211 5.37 -26.53 -9.94
C LEU A 211 6.51 -25.50 -9.94
N ASP A 212 7.15 -25.25 -11.09
CA ASP A 212 8.23 -24.25 -11.20
C ASP A 212 7.69 -22.82 -11.26
N ARG A 213 6.38 -22.65 -11.45
CA ARG A 213 5.68 -21.36 -11.49
C ARG A 213 4.86 -21.09 -10.23
N VAL A 214 4.79 -22.03 -9.28
CA VAL A 214 4.07 -21.84 -8.02
C VAL A 214 5.07 -21.72 -6.88
N MET A 215 5.27 -20.49 -6.41
CA MET A 215 6.11 -20.18 -5.26
C MET A 215 5.30 -20.36 -3.97
N ILE A 216 5.89 -21.01 -2.98
CA ILE A 216 5.23 -21.30 -1.70
C ILE A 216 6.02 -20.64 -0.57
N LEU A 217 5.32 -19.89 0.27
CA LEU A 217 5.72 -19.57 1.63
C LEU A 217 4.82 -20.39 2.55
N ASP A 218 5.38 -21.44 3.14
CA ASP A 218 4.62 -22.38 3.95
C ASP A 218 4.42 -21.89 5.39
N CYS A 219 3.79 -22.72 6.24
CA CYS A 219 3.51 -22.35 7.62
C CYS A 219 4.76 -22.04 8.46
N SER A 220 5.95 -22.49 8.05
CA SER A 220 7.21 -22.19 8.70
C SER A 220 7.86 -20.92 8.13
N ASP A 221 7.92 -20.79 6.80
CA ASP A 221 8.55 -19.66 6.11
C ASP A 221 7.74 -18.36 6.20
N SER A 222 6.42 -18.47 6.39
CA SER A 222 5.52 -17.32 6.53
C SER A 222 5.39 -16.82 7.97
N LEU A 223 6.07 -17.46 8.93
CA LEU A 223 6.01 -17.10 10.34
C LEU A 223 6.57 -15.69 10.57
N GLY A 224 5.76 -14.82 11.18
CA GLY A 224 6.13 -13.42 11.47
C GLY A 224 5.71 -12.43 10.39
N MET A 225 5.32 -12.89 9.20
CA MET A 225 4.79 -12.05 8.14
C MET A 225 3.48 -11.37 8.57
N SER A 226 3.32 -10.08 8.25
CA SER A 226 2.17 -9.29 8.69
C SER A 226 1.78 -8.20 7.68
N PHE A 227 0.48 -7.92 7.59
CA PHE A 227 -0.08 -6.83 6.78
C PHE A 227 -0.05 -5.48 7.51
N SER A 228 0.18 -5.47 8.83
CA SER A 228 0.30 -4.25 9.63
C SER A 228 1.75 -3.93 9.96
N ASP A 229 2.40 -4.83 10.70
CA ASP A 229 3.66 -4.58 11.41
C ASP A 229 4.86 -4.77 10.48
N GLU A 230 4.84 -5.85 9.68
CA GLU A 230 5.89 -6.26 8.74
C GLU A 230 5.42 -6.13 7.27
N TYR A 231 4.64 -5.07 6.99
CA TYR A 231 4.05 -4.86 5.67
C TYR A 231 5.11 -4.70 4.55
N ASP A 232 6.25 -4.09 4.86
CA ASP A 232 7.30 -3.84 3.87
C ASP A 232 7.93 -5.14 3.36
N GLU A 233 8.09 -6.15 4.23
CA GLU A 233 8.53 -7.49 3.85
C GLU A 233 7.50 -8.17 2.93
N PHE A 234 6.22 -8.08 3.28
CA PHE A 234 5.13 -8.61 2.46
C PHE A 234 5.08 -7.95 1.07
N GLU A 235 5.19 -6.61 1.01
CA GLU A 235 5.25 -5.86 -0.24
C GLU A 235 6.50 -6.23 -1.07
N ALA A 236 7.66 -6.36 -0.43
CA ALA A 236 8.90 -6.76 -1.10
C ALA A 236 8.80 -8.18 -1.69
N THR A 237 8.17 -9.10 -0.96
CA THR A 237 7.95 -10.49 -1.41
C THR A 237 7.12 -10.52 -2.70
N ILE A 238 5.97 -9.84 -2.73
CA ILE A 238 5.10 -9.82 -3.92
C ILE A 238 5.82 -9.19 -5.11
N LYS A 239 6.59 -8.11 -4.90
CA LYS A 239 7.39 -7.50 -5.98
C LYS A 239 8.47 -8.43 -6.51
N THR A 240 9.15 -9.14 -5.61
CA THR A 240 10.27 -10.04 -5.96
C THR A 240 9.80 -11.17 -6.88
N TYR A 241 8.67 -11.80 -6.54
CA TYR A 241 8.15 -12.92 -7.33
C TYR A 241 7.25 -12.49 -8.49
N SER A 242 6.77 -11.24 -8.49
CA SER A 242 5.87 -10.67 -9.51
C SER A 242 4.76 -11.63 -9.96
N PRO A 243 3.96 -12.20 -9.03
CA PRO A 243 2.96 -13.20 -9.35
C PRO A 243 1.74 -12.57 -10.04
N ALA A 244 1.07 -13.32 -10.91
CA ALA A 244 -0.26 -12.95 -11.42
C ALA A 244 -1.35 -13.21 -10.38
N LEU A 245 -1.15 -14.22 -9.51
CA LEU A 245 -2.05 -14.59 -8.43
C LEU A 245 -1.31 -14.72 -7.10
N VAL A 246 -1.81 -14.07 -6.05
CA VAL A 246 -1.40 -14.28 -4.66
C VAL A 246 -2.53 -14.97 -3.90
N ILE A 247 -2.24 -16.06 -3.20
CA ILE A 247 -3.21 -16.75 -2.34
C ILE A 247 -2.71 -16.67 -0.92
N VAL A 248 -3.54 -16.16 -0.01
CA VAL A 248 -3.22 -16.10 1.42
C VAL A 248 -4.21 -16.94 2.22
N ASP A 249 -3.71 -18.00 2.86
CA ASP A 249 -4.54 -19.02 3.52
C ASP A 249 -4.08 -19.36 4.96
N PRO A 250 -4.82 -18.94 5.99
CA PRO A 250 -5.88 -17.93 6.02
C PRO A 250 -5.34 -16.51 6.21
N TRP A 251 -6.06 -15.50 5.71
CA TRP A 251 -5.61 -14.10 5.79
C TRP A 251 -5.49 -13.56 7.23
N HIS A 252 -6.32 -14.02 8.16
CA HIS A 252 -6.33 -13.53 9.54
C HIS A 252 -5.03 -13.83 10.29
N ALA A 253 -4.30 -14.86 9.90
CA ALA A 253 -3.01 -15.22 10.50
C ALA A 253 -1.94 -14.14 10.26
N PHE A 254 -2.12 -13.31 9.24
CA PHE A 254 -1.16 -12.31 8.79
C PHE A 254 -1.57 -10.88 9.17
N LEU A 255 -2.53 -10.68 10.09
CA LEU A 255 -2.99 -9.34 10.41
C LEU A 255 -2.01 -8.51 11.25
N GLY A 256 -1.18 -9.16 12.07
CA GLY A 256 -0.34 -8.53 13.09
C GLY A 256 -0.94 -8.60 14.49
N ALA A 257 -0.08 -8.52 15.51
CA ALA A 257 -0.46 -8.78 16.90
C ALA A 257 -1.36 -7.69 17.51
N GLY A 258 -1.37 -6.49 16.91
CA GLY A 258 -2.13 -5.33 17.38
C GLY A 258 -3.50 -5.12 16.74
N VAL A 259 -3.90 -5.96 15.77
CA VAL A 259 -5.12 -5.73 14.99
C VAL A 259 -6.30 -6.54 15.53
N ASP A 260 -7.29 -5.85 16.08
CA ASP A 260 -8.55 -6.45 16.51
C ASP A 260 -9.47 -6.72 15.31
N ILE A 261 -9.66 -8.00 14.98
CA ILE A 261 -10.53 -8.49 13.89
C ILE A 261 -11.98 -8.02 14.06
N ASN A 262 -12.43 -7.79 15.31
CA ASN A 262 -13.81 -7.34 15.57
C ASN A 262 -13.99 -5.83 15.35
N ARG A 263 -12.90 -5.08 15.17
CA ARG A 263 -12.93 -3.64 14.89
C ARG A 263 -12.70 -3.38 13.41
N VAL A 264 -13.81 -3.25 12.69
CA VAL A 264 -13.84 -2.91 11.26
C VAL A 264 -12.91 -1.74 10.90
N ASN A 265 -12.88 -0.68 11.72
CA ASN A 265 -12.05 0.50 11.45
C ASN A 265 -10.54 0.22 11.46
N ALA A 266 -10.10 -0.82 12.17
CA ALA A 266 -8.70 -1.26 12.17
C ALA A 266 -8.36 -2.08 10.92
N LEU A 267 -9.32 -2.82 10.38
CA LEU A 267 -9.14 -3.68 9.21
C LEU A 267 -9.14 -2.91 7.88
N ARG A 268 -9.98 -1.87 7.74
CA ARG A 268 -10.12 -1.13 6.48
C ARG A 268 -8.80 -0.57 5.94
N PRO A 269 -7.94 0.09 6.72
CA PRO A 269 -6.66 0.58 6.24
C PRO A 269 -5.73 -0.54 5.75
N VAL A 270 -5.74 -1.70 6.43
CA VAL A 270 -4.93 -2.87 6.07
C VAL A 270 -5.33 -3.38 4.69
N PHE A 271 -6.63 -3.58 4.46
CA PHE A 271 -7.12 -4.06 3.16
C PHE A 271 -6.98 -3.04 2.03
N GLN A 272 -7.06 -1.74 2.34
CA GLN A 272 -6.76 -0.69 1.36
C GLN A 272 -5.29 -0.75 0.91
N LYS A 273 -4.35 -1.06 1.81
CA LYS A 273 -2.96 -1.30 1.44
C LYS A 273 -2.82 -2.52 0.52
N LEU A 274 -3.49 -3.63 0.83
CA LEU A 274 -3.47 -4.83 -0.02
C LEU A 274 -4.04 -4.57 -1.42
N SER A 275 -5.19 -3.88 -1.52
CA SER A 275 -5.77 -3.47 -2.79
C SER A 275 -4.83 -2.55 -3.59
N HIS A 276 -4.19 -1.58 -2.92
CA HIS A 276 -3.19 -0.72 -3.54
C HIS A 276 -1.97 -1.52 -4.05
N LEU A 277 -1.49 -2.49 -3.28
CA LEU A 277 -0.38 -3.34 -3.64
C LEU A 277 -0.71 -4.24 -4.83
N ALA A 278 -1.89 -4.88 -4.82
CA ALA A 278 -2.38 -5.67 -5.94
C ALA A 278 -2.44 -4.83 -7.21
N LYS A 279 -2.97 -3.60 -7.12
CA LYS A 279 -3.02 -2.65 -8.24
C LYS A 279 -1.64 -2.27 -8.74
N LYS A 280 -0.71 -1.97 -7.83
CA LYS A 280 0.67 -1.61 -8.18
C LYS A 280 1.44 -2.75 -8.85
N CYS A 281 1.21 -3.99 -8.40
CA CYS A 281 1.88 -5.18 -8.93
C CYS A 281 1.13 -5.85 -10.10
N GLN A 282 -0.05 -5.32 -10.48
CA GLN A 282 -0.91 -5.89 -11.52
C GLN A 282 -1.21 -7.38 -11.29
N CYS A 283 -1.51 -7.75 -10.04
CA CYS A 283 -1.85 -9.11 -9.64
C CYS A 283 -3.27 -9.19 -9.06
N SER A 284 -3.84 -10.40 -9.05
CA SER A 284 -5.07 -10.70 -8.30
C SER A 284 -4.72 -11.37 -6.97
N MET A 285 -5.47 -11.12 -5.92
CA MET A 285 -5.28 -11.77 -4.62
C MET A 285 -6.52 -12.56 -4.18
N ILE A 286 -6.32 -13.74 -3.59
CA ILE A 286 -7.36 -14.50 -2.90
C ILE A 286 -7.03 -14.53 -1.41
N LEU A 287 -7.92 -13.98 -0.59
CA LEU A 287 -7.85 -14.03 0.86
C LEU A 287 -8.80 -15.10 1.37
N VAL A 288 -8.25 -16.20 1.90
CA VAL A 288 -9.05 -17.32 2.40
C VAL A 288 -9.51 -17.04 3.82
N SER A 289 -10.82 -17.10 4.02
CA SER A 289 -11.50 -16.81 5.27
C SER A 289 -12.28 -18.02 5.74
N HIS A 290 -11.97 -18.50 6.95
CA HIS A 290 -12.78 -19.51 7.62
C HIS A 290 -14.09 -18.88 8.12
N VAL A 291 -15.22 -19.55 7.89
CA VAL A 291 -16.52 -19.13 8.40
C VAL A 291 -16.78 -19.83 9.74
N ASN A 292 -17.12 -19.07 10.79
CA ASN A 292 -17.43 -19.63 12.10
C ASN A 292 -18.92 -19.99 12.18
N LYS A 293 -19.24 -21.28 12.38
CA LYS A 293 -20.60 -21.85 12.47
C LYS A 293 -21.45 -21.40 13.69
N ARG A 294 -21.12 -20.31 14.39
CA ARG A 294 -21.84 -19.89 15.62
C ARG A 294 -22.95 -18.84 15.43
N ALA A 295 -23.33 -18.49 14.19
CA ALA A 295 -24.49 -17.64 13.92
C ALA A 295 -25.52 -18.42 13.08
N GLN A 296 -26.16 -19.42 13.69
CA GLN A 296 -27.37 -20.02 13.12
C GLN A 296 -28.55 -19.11 13.53
N GLY A 297 -28.88 -18.16 12.66
CA GLY A 297 -29.94 -17.18 12.86
C GLY A 297 -29.55 -15.85 12.22
N ASP A 298 -30.18 -15.54 11.08
CA ASP A 298 -30.05 -14.34 10.25
C ASP A 298 -28.85 -14.23 9.28
N ASN A 299 -29.19 -14.44 8.00
CA ASN A 299 -28.43 -14.20 6.77
C ASN A 299 -27.10 -14.93 6.64
N ALA A 300 -27.07 -15.88 5.70
CA ALA A 300 -25.90 -16.68 5.34
C ALA A 300 -24.63 -15.84 5.00
N ASN A 301 -24.78 -14.57 4.62
CA ASN A 301 -23.66 -13.64 4.37
C ASN A 301 -23.03 -13.03 5.64
N ASN A 302 -23.70 -13.12 6.81
CA ASN A 302 -23.23 -12.51 8.06
C ASN A 302 -22.34 -13.44 8.91
N ALA A 303 -22.24 -14.72 8.57
CA ALA A 303 -21.54 -15.73 9.37
C ALA A 303 -20.00 -15.74 9.20
N ALA A 304 -19.46 -14.93 8.27
CA ALA A 304 -18.02 -14.76 8.14
C ALA A 304 -17.49 -13.96 9.34
N THR A 305 -16.86 -14.66 10.28
CA THR A 305 -15.95 -14.12 11.33
C THR A 305 -16.08 -12.63 11.60
N GLY A 306 -17.23 -12.19 12.16
CA GLY A 306 -17.43 -10.82 12.66
C GLY A 306 -17.20 -9.66 11.67
N SER A 307 -17.11 -9.93 10.36
CA SER A 307 -16.53 -8.97 9.39
C SER A 307 -17.34 -8.86 8.09
N SER A 308 -18.66 -8.70 8.17
CA SER A 308 -19.49 -8.38 7.00
C SER A 308 -18.94 -7.16 6.23
N ASP A 309 -18.37 -6.18 6.94
CA ASP A 309 -17.73 -5.02 6.35
C ASP A 309 -16.43 -5.32 5.57
N PHE A 310 -15.72 -6.40 5.89
CA PHE A 310 -14.56 -6.85 5.12
C PHE A 310 -14.99 -7.38 3.74
N ILE A 311 -16.01 -8.24 3.73
CA ILE A 311 -16.61 -8.72 2.48
C ILE A 311 -17.21 -7.55 1.71
N ASN A 312 -17.82 -6.58 2.38
CA ASN A 312 -18.32 -5.35 1.75
C ASN A 312 -17.20 -4.47 1.19
N ALA A 313 -15.98 -4.53 1.71
CA ALA A 313 -14.84 -3.79 1.19
C ALA A 313 -14.20 -4.46 -0.04
N SER A 314 -14.26 -5.80 -0.17
CA SER A 314 -13.71 -6.50 -1.34
C SER A 314 -14.47 -6.18 -2.62
N ARG A 315 -13.86 -6.36 -3.79
CA ARG A 315 -14.56 -6.16 -5.07
C ARG A 315 -15.16 -7.41 -5.65
N SER A 316 -14.64 -8.56 -5.24
CA SER A 316 -15.26 -9.86 -5.44
C SER A 316 -15.22 -10.68 -4.16
N ALA A 317 -16.21 -11.56 -4.00
CA ALA A 317 -16.21 -12.59 -2.97
C ALA A 317 -16.95 -13.82 -3.46
N PHE A 318 -16.45 -15.00 -3.08
CA PHE A 318 -17.08 -16.27 -3.39
C PHE A 318 -17.14 -17.17 -2.16
N ARG A 319 -18.21 -17.97 -2.10
CA ARG A 319 -18.45 -18.92 -1.04
C ARG A 319 -18.36 -20.33 -1.56
N VAL A 320 -17.64 -21.19 -0.85
CA VAL A 320 -17.59 -22.62 -1.12
C VAL A 320 -18.56 -23.33 -0.19
N ILE A 321 -19.47 -24.10 -0.77
CA ILE A 321 -20.44 -24.95 -0.08
C ILE A 321 -20.36 -26.39 -0.62
N PHE A 322 -20.87 -27.34 0.15
CA PHE A 322 -21.18 -28.67 -0.40
C PHE A 322 -22.41 -28.57 -1.30
N ASP A 323 -22.49 -29.42 -2.32
CA ASP A 323 -23.71 -29.57 -3.12
C ASP A 323 -24.76 -30.31 -2.28
N ASP A 324 -26.01 -29.83 -2.31
CA ASP A 324 -27.10 -30.39 -1.49
C ASP A 324 -27.59 -31.76 -2.00
N VAL A 325 -27.20 -32.15 -3.23
CA VAL A 325 -27.60 -33.40 -3.89
C VAL A 325 -26.46 -34.40 -4.01
N ASP A 326 -25.24 -33.92 -4.26
CA ASP A 326 -24.03 -34.74 -4.44
C ASP A 326 -22.99 -34.43 -3.36
N GLU A 327 -22.90 -35.27 -2.32
CA GLU A 327 -22.02 -35.05 -1.15
C GLU A 327 -20.52 -34.96 -1.50
N ASP A 328 -20.10 -35.53 -2.62
CA ASP A 328 -18.71 -35.46 -3.10
C ASP A 328 -18.43 -34.19 -3.92
N CYS A 329 -19.49 -33.49 -4.34
CA CYS A 329 -19.43 -32.25 -5.10
C CYS A 329 -19.44 -31.02 -4.18
N ARG A 330 -18.68 -30.01 -4.60
CA ARG A 330 -18.62 -28.70 -3.98
C ARG A 330 -19.00 -27.65 -5.00
N VAL A 331 -19.60 -26.57 -4.53
CA VAL A 331 -20.03 -25.45 -5.36
C VAL A 331 -19.36 -24.18 -4.89
N MET A 332 -18.65 -23.52 -5.79
CA MET A 332 -18.15 -22.16 -5.61
C MET A 332 -19.20 -21.18 -6.14
N VAL A 333 -19.87 -20.47 -5.23
CA VAL A 333 -20.91 -19.50 -5.51
C VAL A 333 -20.30 -18.09 -5.51
N HIS A 334 -20.54 -17.31 -6.56
CA HIS A 334 -20.06 -15.92 -6.63
C HIS A 334 -21.00 -15.02 -5.83
N THR A 335 -20.67 -14.75 -4.57
CA THR A 335 -21.57 -14.03 -3.65
C THR A 335 -21.49 -12.51 -3.77
N LYS A 336 -20.47 -11.96 -4.45
CA LYS A 336 -20.32 -10.52 -4.66
C LYS A 336 -19.43 -10.21 -5.85
N THR A 337 -19.83 -9.23 -6.65
CA THR A 337 -18.97 -8.54 -7.62
C THR A 337 -19.37 -7.08 -7.76
N ASN A 338 -18.40 -6.19 -7.92
CA ASN A 338 -18.62 -4.76 -8.16
C ASN A 338 -18.26 -4.32 -9.58
N TYR A 339 -17.62 -5.18 -10.37
CA TYR A 339 -17.05 -4.82 -11.67
C TYR A 339 -17.77 -5.47 -12.86
N ALA A 340 -18.60 -6.47 -12.61
CA ALA A 340 -19.27 -7.25 -13.65
C ALA A 340 -20.60 -7.81 -13.15
N ALA A 341 -21.34 -8.49 -14.04
CA ALA A 341 -22.46 -9.32 -13.63
C ALA A 341 -21.96 -10.53 -12.79
N TYR A 342 -22.85 -11.08 -11.96
CA TYR A 342 -22.56 -12.29 -11.21
C TYR A 342 -22.11 -13.42 -12.14
N GLY A 343 -21.01 -14.07 -11.75
CA GLY A 343 -20.52 -15.27 -12.42
C GLY A 343 -21.42 -16.45 -12.09
N LYS A 344 -21.47 -17.45 -12.97
CA LYS A 344 -22.18 -18.70 -12.70
C LYS A 344 -21.54 -19.42 -11.51
N SER A 345 -22.33 -20.14 -10.72
CA SER A 345 -21.76 -21.00 -9.70
C SER A 345 -21.05 -22.18 -10.33
N ILE A 346 -19.89 -22.55 -9.78
CA ILE A 346 -18.99 -23.54 -10.39
C ILE A 346 -18.97 -24.80 -9.54
N ARG A 347 -19.20 -25.94 -10.19
CA ARG A 347 -19.12 -27.25 -9.56
C ARG A 347 -17.71 -27.80 -9.70
N TYR A 348 -17.24 -28.44 -8.65
CA TYR A 348 -15.99 -29.18 -8.69
C TYR A 348 -16.00 -30.31 -7.66
N ARG A 349 -15.14 -31.29 -7.90
CA ARG A 349 -14.89 -32.41 -7.00
C ARG A 349 -13.44 -32.41 -6.56
N ILE A 350 -13.18 -33.10 -5.46
CA ILE A 350 -11.83 -33.36 -4.99
C ILE A 350 -11.54 -34.83 -5.21
N ASP A 351 -10.64 -35.14 -6.14
CA ASP A 351 -10.22 -36.50 -6.46
C ASP A 351 -8.73 -36.68 -6.14
N ASP A 352 -8.40 -37.67 -5.30
CA ASP A 352 -7.04 -37.94 -4.78
C ASP A 352 -6.26 -36.68 -4.34
N GLY A 353 -6.96 -35.71 -3.75
CA GLY A 353 -6.40 -34.46 -3.24
C GLY A 353 -6.13 -33.38 -4.31
N GLY A 354 -6.62 -33.55 -5.54
CA GLY A 354 -6.62 -32.55 -6.61
C GLY A 354 -8.04 -32.09 -6.97
N VAL A 355 -8.15 -30.99 -7.71
CA VAL A 355 -9.44 -30.43 -8.18
C VAL A 355 -9.82 -30.99 -9.54
N VAL A 356 -11.07 -31.42 -9.68
CA VAL A 356 -11.69 -31.77 -10.96
C VAL A 356 -12.91 -30.88 -11.17
N TRP A 357 -12.88 -30.05 -12.22
CA TRP A 357 -14.00 -29.16 -12.57
C TRP A 357 -15.17 -29.97 -13.13
N ASP A 358 -16.39 -29.69 -12.65
CA ASP A 358 -17.62 -30.44 -12.97
C ASP A 358 -18.72 -29.52 -13.54
N GLY A 359 -18.30 -28.47 -14.26
CA GLY A 359 -19.20 -27.53 -14.92
C GLY A 359 -19.82 -26.49 -13.98
N PHE A 360 -21.08 -26.13 -14.25
CA PHE A 360 -21.79 -25.06 -13.56
C PHE A 360 -22.97 -25.58 -12.74
N SER A 361 -23.32 -24.85 -11.68
CA SER A 361 -24.50 -25.07 -10.85
C SER A 361 -25.52 -23.96 -11.08
N GLU A 362 -26.80 -24.31 -10.95
CA GLU A 362 -27.92 -23.36 -10.94
C GLU A 362 -28.12 -22.69 -9.56
N ILE A 363 -27.36 -23.11 -8.54
CA ILE A 363 -27.33 -22.44 -7.24
C ILE A 363 -26.78 -21.03 -7.43
N THR A 364 -27.43 -19.99 -6.89
CA THR A 364 -27.03 -18.58 -7.01
C THR A 364 -26.78 -17.93 -5.66
#